data_AF-A0A372M429-F1
#
_entry.id   AF-A0A372M429-F1
#
_cell.length_a   1.000
_cell.length_b   1.000
_cell.length_c   1.000
_cell.angle_alpha   90.00
_cell.angle_beta   90.00
_cell.angle_gamma   90.00
#
_symmetry.space_group_name_H-M   'P 1'
#
loop_
_entity.id
_entity.type
_entity.pdbx_description
1 polymer ?
#
loop_
_entity_poly.entity_id
_entity_poly.type
_entity_poly.pdbx_seq_one_letter_code
_entity_poly.pdbx_strand_id
1 'polypeptide(L)' 'MNDLEVAAAQAYVRLLQTARSALLAPERVPDSWPLLDGPIAEVDAALDRAGLSGNEAHLFDLVTALYPRVPESVDT' A
#
# COMPACT_ATOMS: atom_id res chain seq x y z
N MET A 1 11.73 1.86 -13.12
CA MET A 1 11.27 0.79 -12.24
C MET A 1 12.26 -0.35 -12.22
N ASN A 2 12.94 -0.49 -11.09
CA ASN A 2 13.69 -1.69 -10.73
C ASN A 2 12.84 -2.60 -9.81
N ASP A 3 13.32 -3.81 -9.54
CA ASP A 3 12.58 -4.80 -8.74
C ASP A 3 12.30 -4.34 -7.30
N LEU A 4 13.17 -3.51 -6.71
CA LEU A 4 12.98 -2.97 -5.36
C LEU A 4 11.87 -1.91 -5.35
N GLU A 5 11.80 -1.05 -6.36
CA GLU A 5 10.72 -0.07 -6.54
C GLU A 5 9.37 -0.77 -6.73
N VAL A 6 9.33 -1.85 -7.50
CA VAL A 6 8.11 -2.67 -7.68
C VAL A 6 7.70 -3.33 -6.36
N ALA A 7 8.65 -3.92 -5.62
CA ALA A 7 8.38 -4.54 -4.34
C ALA A 7 7.85 -3.53 -3.31
N ALA A 8 8.43 -2.32 -3.25
CA ALA A 8 7.98 -1.26 -2.37
C ALA A 8 6.55 -0.79 -2.70
N ALA A 9 6.24 -0.58 -3.97
CA ALA A 9 4.89 -0.21 -4.40
C ALA A 9 3.86 -1.32 -4.08
N GLN A 10 4.23 -2.59 -4.29
CA GLN A 10 3.39 -3.75 -3.95
C GLN A 10 3.12 -3.84 -2.44
N ALA A 11 4.15 -3.69 -1.61
CA ALA A 11 4.01 -3.70 -0.16
C ALA A 11 3.09 -2.56 0.30
N TYR A 12 3.27 -1.35 -0.24
CA TYR A 12 2.44 -0.18 0.08
C TYR A 12 0.97 -0.42 -0.25
N VAL A 13 0.66 -0.94 -1.44
CA VAL A 13 -0.71 -1.26 -1.83
C VAL A 13 -1.31 -2.35 -0.94
N ARG A 14 -0.53 -3.37 -0.55
CA ARG A 14 -0.98 -4.42 0.36
C ARG A 14 -1.34 -3.85 1.74
N LEU A 15 -0.50 -2.96 2.28
CA LEU A 15 -0.79 -2.28 3.55
C LEU A 15 -2.11 -1.49 3.46
N LEU A 16 -2.33 -0.73 2.38
CA LEU A 16 -3.58 0.00 2.17
C LEU A 16 -4.81 -0.92 2.09
N GLN A 17 -4.67 -2.08 1.43
CA GLN A 17 -5.74 -3.07 1.34
C GLN A 17 -6.04 -3.69 2.70
N THR A 18 -5.02 -4.08 3.47
CA THR A 18 -5.19 -4.61 4.82
C THR A 18 -5.84 -3.59 5.75
N ALA A 19 -5.37 -2.34 5.73
CA ALA A 19 -5.97 -1.26 6.52
C ALA A 19 -7.44 -1.03 6.14
N ARG A 20 -7.77 -1.03 4.85
CA ARG A 20 -9.16 -0.93 4.39
C ARG A 20 -10.01 -2.10 4.89
N SER A 21 -9.53 -3.33 4.78
CA SER A 21 -10.23 -4.51 5.26
C SER A 21 -10.46 -4.47 6.78
N ALA A 22 -9.48 -4.00 7.55
CA ALA A 22 -9.61 -3.83 9.00
C ALA A 22 -10.67 -2.78 9.37
N LEU A 23 -10.74 -1.67 8.63
CA LEU A 23 -11.71 -0.59 8.86
C LEU A 23 -13.14 -0.94 8.41
N LEU A 24 -13.29 -1.81 7.40
CA LEU A 24 -14.60 -2.26 6.91
C LEU A 24 -15.30 -3.29 7.82
N ALA A 25 -14.59 -3.85 8.81
CA ALA A 25 -15.14 -4.75 9.82
C ALA A 25 -15.07 -4.10 11.22
N PRO A 26 -15.84 -3.03 11.47
CA PRO A 26 -15.77 -2.22 12.70
C PRO A 26 -15.95 -3.03 13.99
N GLU A 27 -16.72 -4.12 13.93
CA GLU A 27 -16.98 -5.05 15.04
C GLU A 27 -15.76 -5.91 15.42
N ARG A 28 -14.74 -5.98 14.56
CA ARG A 28 -13.49 -6.74 14.78
C ARG A 28 -12.29 -5.81 15.01
N VAL A 29 -12.53 -4.52 15.13
CA VAL A 29 -11.48 -3.50 15.20
C VAL A 29 -10.49 -3.76 16.33
N PRO A 30 -10.87 -4.04 17.59
CA PRO A 30 -9.89 -4.34 18.63
C PRO A 30 -8.93 -5.49 18.29
N ASP A 31 -9.40 -6.47 17.51
CA ASP A 31 -8.63 -7.67 17.14
C ASP A 31 -7.83 -7.48 15.83
N SER A 32 -8.17 -6.47 15.01
CA SER A 32 -7.56 -6.25 13.70
C SER A 32 -6.36 -5.32 13.71
N TRP A 33 -6.15 -4.53 14.76
CA TRP A 33 -5.02 -3.59 14.86
C TRP A 33 -3.66 -4.30 14.91
N PRO A 34 -3.47 -5.37 15.69
CA PRO A 34 -2.21 -6.13 15.68
C PRO A 34 -1.88 -6.75 14.31
N LEU A 35 -2.86 -6.88 13.41
CA LEU A 35 -2.64 -7.42 12.06
C LEU A 35 -1.92 -6.43 11.13
N LEU A 36 -1.77 -5.17 11.53
CA LEU A 36 -1.07 -4.14 10.75
C LEU A 36 0.43 -4.09 11.04
N ASP A 37 0.91 -4.59 12.18
CA ASP A 37 2.32 -4.50 12.57
C ASP A 37 3.25 -5.14 11.53
N GLY A 38 2.90 -6.32 11.03
CA GLY A 38 3.65 -7.02 9.99
C GLY A 38 3.68 -6.24 8.66
N PRO A 39 2.52 -5.89 8.09
CA PRO A 39 2.44 -5.07 6.87
C PRO A 39 3.14 -3.71 6.97
N ILE A 40 3.10 -3.04 8.13
CA ILE A 40 3.82 -1.77 8.34
C ILE A 40 5.33 -2.00 8.26
N ALA A 41 5.85 -2.97 9.03
CA ALA A 41 7.28 -3.28 9.02
C ALA A 41 7.78 -3.74 7.64
N GLU A 42 6.95 -4.47 6.89
CA GLU A 42 7.26 -4.87 5.51
C GLU A 42 7.39 -3.65 4.58
N VAL A 43 6.45 -2.70 4.66
CA VAL A 43 6.50 -1.48 3.85
C VAL A 43 7.71 -0.64 4.19
N ASP A 44 7.98 -0.39 5.47
CA ASP A 44 9.13 0.41 5.91
C ASP A 44 10.44 -0.16 5.36
N ALA A 45 10.64 -1.48 5.51
CA ALA A 45 11.83 -2.15 4.99
C ALA A 45 11.93 -2.10 3.46
N ALA A 46 10.80 -2.21 2.75
CA ALA A 46 10.78 -2.15 1.30
C ALA A 46 11.09 -0.73 0.78
N LEU A 47 10.56 0.30 1.43
CA LEU A 47 10.83 1.71 1.12
C LEU A 47 12.30 2.07 1.36
N ASP A 48 12.87 1.64 2.49
CA ASP A 48 14.29 1.84 2.80
C ASP A 48 15.18 1.18 1.74
N ARG A 49 14.90 -0.07 1.39
CA ARG A 49 15.68 -0.82 0.39
C ARG A 49 15.60 -0.20 -1.01
N ALA A 50 14.46 0.38 -1.36
CA ALA A 50 14.25 1.07 -2.63
C ALA A 50 14.78 2.52 -2.63
N GLY A 51 15.20 3.05 -1.47
CA GLY A 51 15.59 4.46 -1.33
C GLY A 51 14.42 5.43 -1.47
N LEU A 52 13.20 4.97 -1.15
CA LEU A 52 11.95 5.73 -1.29
C LEU A 52 11.47 6.33 0.04
N SER A 53 12.13 6.03 1.17
CA SER A 53 11.80 6.61 2.47
C SER A 53 11.92 8.14 2.43
N GLY A 54 10.79 8.83 2.69
CA GLY A 54 10.69 10.29 2.59
C GLY A 54 10.58 10.83 1.16
N ASN A 55 10.31 9.98 0.16
CA ASN A 55 10.05 10.37 -1.23
C ASN A 55 8.69 9.84 -1.72
N GLU A 56 7.63 10.35 -1.09
CA GLU A 56 6.25 9.92 -1.34
C GLU A 56 5.80 10.25 -2.77
N ALA A 57 6.32 11.34 -3.36
CA ALA A 57 6.01 11.70 -4.74
C ALA A 57 6.42 10.58 -5.71
N HIS A 58 7.66 10.09 -5.60
CA HIS A 58 8.13 8.99 -6.43
C HIS A 58 7.35 7.69 -6.15
N LEU A 59 7.08 7.39 -4.88
CA LEU A 59 6.23 6.24 -4.52
C LEU A 59 4.85 6.31 -5.19
N PHE A 60 4.20 7.47 -5.20
CA PHE A 60 2.88 7.64 -5.82
C PHE A 60 2.90 7.52 -7.34
N ASP A 61 3.96 8.02 -7.99
CA ASP A 61 4.15 7.81 -9.43
C ASP A 61 4.29 6.32 -9.75
N LEU A 62 5.09 5.58 -8.96
CA LEU A 62 5.26 4.13 -9.10
C LEU A 62 3.94 3.36 -8.91
N VAL A 63 3.19 3.69 -7.86
CA VAL A 63 1.90 3.05 -7.56
C VAL A 63 0.90 3.33 -8.69
N THR A 64 0.85 4.55 -9.20
CA THR A 64 -0.05 4.93 -10.30
C THR A 64 0.30 4.18 -11.59
N ALA A 65 1.60 4.02 -11.87
CA ALA A 65 2.07 3.27 -13.04
C ALA A 65 1.75 1.77 -12.95
N LEU A 66 1.87 1.16 -11.76
CA LEU A 66 1.68 -0.27 -11.55
C LEU A 66 0.22 -0.67 -11.31
N TYR A 67 -0.58 0.21 -10.72
CA TYR A 67 -1.98 -0.03 -10.36
C TYR A 67 -2.88 1.06 -10.94
N PRO A 68 -2.99 1.13 -12.27
CA PRO A 68 -3.87 2.11 -12.90
C PRO A 68 -5.30 1.89 -12.42
N ARG A 69 -5.91 2.94 -11.87
CA ARG A 69 -7.35 2.90 -11.60
C ARG A 69 -8.06 2.83 -12.94
N VAL A 70 -8.85 1.77 -13.15
CA VAL A 70 -9.85 1.78 -14.21
C VAL A 70 -10.84 2.88 -13.85
N PRO A 71 -11.05 3.91 -14.70
CA PRO A 71 -12.07 4.91 -14.43
C PRO A 71 -13.41 4.19 -14.29
N GLU A 72 -14.14 4.44 -13.20
CA GLU A 72 -15.51 3.96 -13.08
C GLU A 72 -16.27 4.48 -14.30
N SER A 73 -16.79 3.57 -15.12
CA SER A 73 -17.70 3.90 -16.20
C SER A 73 -18.90 4.58 -15.55
N VAL A 74 -18.99 5.90 -15.75
CA VAL A 74 -20.17 6.67 -15.39
C VAL A 74 -21.27 6.21 -16.33
N ASP A 75 -22.05 5.21 -15.92
CA ASP A 75 -23.30 4.88 -16.58
C ASP A 75 -24.17 6.15 -16.53
N THR A 76 -24.37 6.74 -17.71
CA THR A 76 -25.13 7.97 -17.94
C THR A 76 -26.55 7.62 -18.37
#